data_AF-A0A9W7Q669-F1
#
_entry.id   AF-A0A9W7Q669-F1
#
_cell.length_a   1.000
_cell.length_b   1.000
_cell.length_c   1.000
_cell.angle_alpha   90.00
_cell.angle_beta   90.00
_cell.angle_gamma   90.00
#
_symmetry.space_group_name_H-M   'P 1'
#
loop_
_entity.id
_entity.type
_entity.pdbx_description
1 polymer ?
#
loop_
_entity_poly.entity_id
_entity_poly.type
_entity_poly.pdbx_seq_one_letter_code
_entity_poly.pdbx_strand_id
1 'polypeptide(L)'
;MNPILTDAKQLLHKEEKILSTLKCSLTGYMITHKVPYPGMLLATNQRLLFFSQYKNTFIAEFDYEKILSIETKRRIFDKKIIFYYEDEYITLGYITSSNVEAFIDLLQRNSKTSTGL
;
A
#
# COMPACT_ATOMS: atom_id res chain seq x y z
N MET A 1 18.32 4.50 -9.26
CA MET A 1 17.77 3.94 -8.01
C MET A 1 16.65 4.86 -7.55
N ASN A 2 15.48 4.35 -7.16
CA ASN A 2 14.35 5.21 -6.77
C ASN A 2 14.63 5.81 -5.37
N PRO A 3 14.84 7.13 -5.22
CA PRO A 3 15.23 7.73 -3.94
C PRO A 3 14.20 7.47 -2.83
N ILE A 4 12.91 7.48 -3.19
CA ILE A 4 11.80 7.17 -2.27
C ILE A 4 11.93 5.75 -1.69
N LEU A 5 12.39 4.79 -2.48
CA LEU A 5 12.60 3.41 -2.02
C LEU A 5 13.83 3.29 -1.10
N THR A 6 14.88 4.08 -1.35
CA THR A 6 16.07 4.11 -0.48
C THR A 6 15.69 4.57 0.93
N ASP A 7 14.90 5.63 1.02
CA ASP A 7 14.48 6.19 2.31
C ASP A 7 13.45 5.30 2.99
N ALA A 8 12.48 4.75 2.24
CA ALA A 8 11.51 3.80 2.78
C ALA A 8 12.16 2.53 3.38
N LYS A 9 13.29 2.08 2.83
CA LYS A 9 14.05 0.94 3.38
C LYS A 9 14.60 1.19 4.78
N GLN A 10 14.83 2.44 5.17
CA GLN A 10 15.31 2.80 6.50
C GLN A 10 14.23 2.60 7.57
N LEU A 11 12.96 2.49 7.16
CA LEU A 11 11.81 2.27 8.05
C LEU A 11 11.52 0.79 8.33
N LEU A 12 12.26 -0.12 7.69
CA LEU A 12 12.07 -1.56 7.86
C LEU A 12 12.65 -2.02 9.20
N HIS A 13 11.94 -2.94 9.87
CA HIS A 13 12.51 -3.65 11.01
C HIS A 13 13.67 -4.57 10.55
N LYS A 14 14.55 -4.95 11.49
CA LYS A 14 15.82 -5.66 11.22
C LYS A 14 15.68 -6.92 10.34
N GLU A 15 14.54 -7.61 10.42
CA GLU A 15 14.26 -8.85 9.68
C GLU A 15 13.14 -8.69 8.63
N GLU A 16 12.64 -7.48 8.48
CA GLU A 16 11.58 -7.14 7.55
C GLU A 16 12.14 -7.03 6.12
N LYS A 17 11.53 -7.78 5.20
CA LYS A 17 11.95 -7.89 3.80
C LYS A 17 10.83 -7.38 2.91
N ILE A 18 11.19 -6.50 1.98
CA ILE A 18 10.28 -6.06 0.91
C ILE A 18 10.06 -7.23 -0.04
N LEU A 19 8.81 -7.66 -0.20
CA LEU A 19 8.40 -8.69 -1.13
C LEU A 19 7.97 -8.11 -2.48
N SER A 20 7.32 -6.94 -2.45
CA SER A 20 6.91 -6.23 -3.66
C SER A 20 6.74 -4.73 -3.39
N THR A 21 6.78 -3.93 -4.45
CA THR A 21 6.55 -2.48 -4.37
C THR A 21 5.55 -2.05 -5.43
N LEU A 22 4.80 -0.99 -5.11
CA LEU A 22 3.80 -0.38 -5.98
C LEU A 22 3.95 1.14 -5.93
N LYS A 23 4.24 1.78 -7.07
CA LYS A 23 4.20 3.23 -7.20
C LYS A 23 2.75 3.65 -7.44
N CYS A 24 2.19 4.39 -6.49
CA CYS A 24 0.78 4.76 -6.45
C CYS A 24 0.59 6.05 -5.66
N SER A 25 -0.66 6.49 -5.52
CA SER A 25 -1.04 7.54 -4.58
C SER A 25 -2.06 7.04 -3.58
N LEU A 26 -1.93 7.47 -2.34
CA LEU A 26 -2.97 7.33 -1.33
C LEU A 26 -4.02 8.42 -1.59
N THR A 27 -5.25 8.00 -1.92
CA THR A 27 -6.33 8.88 -2.41
C THR A 27 -7.55 8.93 -1.50
N GLY A 28 -7.60 8.06 -0.49
CA GLY A 28 -8.70 8.00 0.48
C GLY A 28 -8.20 7.42 1.79
N TYR A 29 -7.42 8.21 2.53
CA TYR A 29 -6.98 7.92 3.90
C TYR A 29 -7.34 9.19 4.68
N MET A 30 -8.42 9.13 5.44
CA MET A 30 -9.06 10.20 6.23
C MET A 30 -9.66 11.43 5.51
N ILE A 31 -10.79 11.87 6.08
CA ILE A 31 -11.77 12.89 5.68
C ILE A 31 -11.22 14.34 5.52
N THR A 32 -9.92 14.58 5.55
CA THR A 32 -9.36 15.95 5.70
C THR A 32 -8.47 16.46 4.57
N HIS A 33 -8.05 15.62 3.60
CA HIS A 33 -7.10 16.05 2.56
C HIS A 33 -7.67 15.85 1.16
N LYS A 34 -8.04 16.95 0.50
CA LYS A 34 -8.55 16.96 -0.89
C LYS A 34 -7.50 16.56 -1.95
N VAL A 35 -6.26 16.22 -1.56
CA VAL A 35 -5.14 16.02 -2.48
C VAL A 35 -4.56 14.61 -2.29
N PRO A 36 -4.44 13.81 -3.38
CA PRO A 36 -3.71 12.54 -3.34
C PRO A 36 -2.28 12.71 -2.83
N TYR A 37 -1.82 11.78 -1.99
CA TYR A 37 -0.42 11.69 -1.60
C TYR A 37 0.31 10.72 -2.52
N PRO A 38 1.10 11.18 -3.51
CA PRO A 38 1.86 10.28 -4.36
C PRO A 38 3.02 9.68 -3.56
N GLY A 39 3.27 8.39 -3.73
CA GLY A 39 4.29 7.70 -2.96
C GLY A 39 4.55 6.29 -3.47
N MET A 40 4.97 5.43 -2.55
CA MET A 40 5.20 4.02 -2.81
C MET A 40 4.57 3.21 -1.69
N LEU A 41 3.80 2.19 -2.07
CA LEU A 41 3.38 1.14 -1.17
C LEU A 41 4.39 -0.01 -1.25
N LEU A 42 4.92 -0.40 -0.12
CA LEU A 42 5.80 -1.54 0.06
C LEU A 42 4.98 -2.65 0.71
N ALA A 43 4.95 -3.81 0.08
CA ALA A 43 4.48 -5.03 0.71
C ALA A 43 5.67 -5.77 1.27
N THR A 44 5.71 -5.95 2.59
CA THR A 44 6.78 -6.67 3.28
C THR A 44 6.32 -8.05 3.72
N ASN A 45 7.19 -8.83 4.35
CA ASN A 45 6.79 -10.08 5.00
C ASN A 45 6.02 -9.86 6.32
N GLN A 46 5.84 -8.62 6.77
CA GLN A 46 5.16 -8.31 8.04
C GLN A 46 3.92 -7.44 7.84
N ARG A 47 3.98 -6.44 6.96
CA ARG A 47 2.95 -5.41 6.82
C ARG A 47 2.99 -4.73 5.46
N LEU A 48 2.00 -3.88 5.21
CA LEU A 48 2.11 -2.83 4.21
C LEU A 48 2.70 -1.56 4.83
N LEU A 49 3.60 -0.91 4.10
CA LEU A 49 4.17 0.39 4.45
C LEU A 49 3.99 1.34 3.26
N PHE A 50 3.20 2.39 3.44
CA PHE A 50 3.09 3.48 2.50
C PHE A 50 4.04 4.60 2.88
N PHE A 51 4.85 5.06 1.92
CA PHE A 51 5.80 6.14 2.11
C PHE A 51 5.66 7.20 1.01
N SER A 52 5.54 8.46 1.40
CA SER A 52 5.48 9.62 0.50
C SER A 52 6.41 10.73 0.99
N GLN A 53 7.05 11.42 0.04
CA GLN A 53 7.89 12.60 0.28
C GLN A 53 7.39 13.83 -0.51
N TYR A 54 6.11 13.88 -0.86
CA TYR A 54 5.62 14.89 -1.81
C TYR A 54 5.71 16.33 -1.30
N LYS A 55 5.17 16.60 -0.10
CA LYS A 55 5.24 17.93 0.56
C LYS A 55 5.89 17.82 1.92
N ASN A 56 5.44 16.84 2.69
CA ASN A 56 6.04 16.38 3.93
C ASN A 56 6.20 14.87 3.83
N THR A 57 7.12 14.32 4.62
CA THR A 57 7.18 12.88 4.83
C THR A 57 5.85 12.41 5.40
N PHE A 58 5.22 11.46 4.72
CA PHE A 58 4.00 10.82 5.18
C PHE A 58 4.21 9.31 5.17
N ILE A 59 3.89 8.68 6.30
CA ILE A 59 4.06 7.26 6.55
C ILE A 59 2.72 6.72 7.01
N ALA A 60 2.26 5.64 6.40
CA ALA A 60 1.12 4.88 6.88
C ALA A 60 1.47 3.39 6.87
N GLU A 61 1.08 2.68 7.92
CA GLU A 61 1.42 1.28 8.15
C GLU A 61 0.13 0.49 8.30
N PHE A 62 0.06 -0.67 7.66
CA PHE A 62 -1.12 -1.52 7.70
C PHE A 62 -0.73 -2.98 7.93
N ASP A 63 -1.03 -3.48 9.12
CA ASP A 63 -0.86 -4.90 9.43
C ASP A 63 -1.80 -5.76 8.60
N TYR A 64 -1.29 -6.86 8.05
CA TYR A 64 -2.07 -7.74 7.19
C TYR A 64 -3.29 -8.34 7.91
N GLU A 65 -3.18 -8.61 9.21
CA GLU A 65 -4.25 -9.21 10.02
C GLU A 65 -5.47 -8.31 10.21
N LYS A 66 -5.29 -6.99 10.03
CA LYS A 66 -6.34 -5.99 10.18
C LYS A 66 -7.00 -5.62 8.85
N ILE A 67 -6.53 -6.20 7.74
CA ILE A 67 -7.14 -6.02 6.42
C ILE A 67 -8.32 -6.99 6.29
N LEU A 68 -9.53 -6.45 6.38
CA LEU A 68 -10.77 -7.23 6.39
C LEU A 68 -11.25 -7.58 4.99
N SER A 69 -10.97 -6.74 3.99
CA SER A 69 -11.30 -7.03 2.60
C SER A 69 -10.40 -6.26 1.64
N ILE A 70 -10.25 -6.80 0.42
CA ILE A 70 -9.48 -6.19 -0.66
C ILE A 70 -10.36 -6.22 -1.91
N GLU A 71 -10.57 -5.05 -2.50
CA GLU A 71 -11.29 -4.83 -3.74
C GLU A 71 -10.38 -4.16 -4.77
N THR A 72 -10.63 -4.44 -6.04
CA THR A 72 -9.98 -3.77 -7.16
C THR A 72 -11.02 -3.14 -8.05
N LYS A 73 -10.79 -1.90 -8.48
CA LYS A 73 -11.64 -1.22 -9.47
C LYS A 73 -10.82 -0.87 -10.68
N ARG A 74 -11.21 -1.40 -11.83
CA ARG A 74 -10.60 -1.09 -13.13
C ARG A 74 -11.51 -0.15 -13.91
N ARG A 75 -11.00 1.02 -14.24
CA ARG A 75 -11.53 1.91 -15.27
C ARG A 75 -10.64 1.81 -16.51
N ILE A 76 -11.13 2.30 -17.65
CA ILE A 76 -10.45 2.21 -18.96
C ILE A 76 -8.99 2.71 -18.89
N PHE A 77 -8.72 3.73 -18.06
CA PHE A 77 -7.39 4.33 -17.90
C PHE A 77 -6.86 4.37 -16.46
N ASP A 78 -7.57 3.77 -15.48
CA ASP A 78 -7.18 3.87 -14.07
C ASP A 78 -7.46 2.55 -13.35
N LYS A 79 -6.53 2.12 -12.51
CA LYS A 79 -6.71 0.97 -11.62
C LYS A 79 -6.62 1.48 -10.18
N LYS A 80 -7.57 1.04 -9.36
CA LYS A 80 -7.59 1.29 -7.93
C LYS A 80 -7.51 -0.01 -7.17
N ILE A 81 -6.75 0.02 -6.09
CA ILE A 81 -6.77 -1.00 -5.04
C ILE A 81 -7.44 -0.34 -3.84
N ILE A 82 -8.48 -0.97 -3.32
CA ILE A 82 -9.20 -0.53 -2.14
C ILE A 82 -9.10 -1.66 -1.12
N PHE A 83 -8.73 -1.36 0.11
CA PHE A 83 -8.81 -2.35 1.19
C PHE A 83 -9.50 -1.74 2.40
N TYR A 84 -10.34 -2.55 3.06
CA TYR A 84 -10.98 -2.16 4.31
C TYR A 84 -10.06 -2.56 5.46
N TYR A 85 -9.60 -1.58 6.22
CA TYR A 85 -8.64 -1.74 7.30
C TYR A 85 -9.26 -1.22 8.59
N GLU A 86 -9.43 -2.09 9.58
CA GLU A 86 -10.19 -1.82 10.81
C GLU A 86 -11.58 -1.21 10.46
N ASP A 87 -11.74 0.10 10.56
CA ASP A 87 -13.01 0.82 10.31
C ASP A 87 -12.96 1.81 9.13
N GLU A 88 -11.90 1.77 8.31
CA GLU A 88 -11.71 2.71 7.20
C GLU A 88 -11.41 2.04 5.86
N TYR A 89 -11.95 2.63 4.78
CA TYR A 89 -11.59 2.25 3.41
C TYR A 89 -10.34 3.00 2.97
N ILE A 90 -9.27 2.25 2.71
CA ILE A 90 -8.03 2.78 2.19
C ILE A 90 -7.99 2.62 0.68
N THR A 91 -7.92 3.75 -0.04
CA THR A 91 -7.90 3.74 -1.52
C THR A 91 -6.56 4.17 -2.09
N LEU A 92 -5.97 3.28 -2.89
CA LEU A 92 -4.78 3.53 -3.70
C LEU A 92 -5.20 3.74 -5.15
N GLY A 93 -4.78 4.85 -5.74
CA GLY A 93 -5.04 5.19 -7.15
C GLY A 93 -3.78 5.69 -7.85
N TYR A 94 -3.91 6.14 -9.10
CA TYR A 94 -2.79 6.65 -9.89
C TYR A 94 -1.61 5.66 -9.92
N ILE A 95 -1.92 4.38 -10.06
CA ILE A 95 -0.94 3.30 -10.02
C ILE A 95 -0.18 3.30 -11.35
N THR A 96 1.14 3.49 -11.29
CA THR A 96 2.01 3.52 -12.49
C THR A 96 2.88 2.28 -12.64
N SER A 97 2.91 1.40 -11.64
CA SER A 97 3.66 0.16 -11.72
C SER A 97 2.99 -0.86 -12.65
N SER A 98 3.79 -1.67 -13.36
CA SER A 98 3.28 -2.72 -14.25
C SER A 98 2.91 -4.02 -13.53
N ASN A 99 3.41 -4.25 -12.32
CA ASN A 99 3.23 -5.48 -11.53
C ASN A 99 1.97 -5.47 -10.64
N VAL A 100 0.94 -4.69 -10.99
CA VAL A 100 -0.25 -4.47 -10.13
C VAL A 100 -0.95 -5.77 -9.73
N GLU A 101 -1.16 -6.68 -10.69
CA GLU A 101 -1.86 -7.95 -10.43
C GLU A 101 -1.06 -8.84 -9.48
N ALA A 102 0.24 -9.02 -9.74
CA ALA A 102 1.13 -9.78 -8.86
C ALA A 102 1.22 -9.16 -7.45
N PHE A 103 1.12 -7.84 -7.35
CA PHE A 103 1.05 -7.15 -6.07
C PHE A 103 -0.25 -7.46 -5.32
N ILE A 104 -1.40 -7.44 -6.00
CA ILE A 104 -2.71 -7.79 -5.42
C ILE A 104 -2.72 -9.24 -4.95
N ASP A 105 -2.21 -10.18 -5.76
CA ASP A 105 -2.13 -11.60 -5.40
C ASP A 105 -1.28 -11.82 -4.15
N LEU A 106 -0.18 -11.08 -4.01
CA LEU A 106 0.65 -11.11 -2.81
C LEU A 106 -0.11 -10.54 -1.59
N LEU A 107 -0.75 -9.39 -1.76
CA LEU A 107 -1.53 -8.74 -0.70
C LEU A 107 -2.65 -9.66 -0.19
N GLN A 108 -3.39 -10.30 -1.09
CA GLN A 108 -4.46 -11.22 -0.73
C GLN A 108 -3.94 -12.46 0.02
N ARG A 109 -2.80 -13.03 -0.40
CA ARG A 109 -2.20 -14.17 0.29
C ARG A 109 -1.80 -13.80 1.71
N ASN A 110 -1.08 -12.69 1.87
CA ASN A 110 -0.58 -12.25 3.17
C ASN A 110 -1.72 -11.87 4.14
N SER A 111 -2.81 -11.29 3.63
CA SER A 111 -3.97 -10.92 4.46
C SER A 111 -4.81 -12.13 4.89
N LYS A 112 -4.92 -13.16 4.03
CA LYS A 112 -5.66 -14.40 4.35
C LYS A 112 -4.90 -15.34 5.29
N THR A 113 -3.58 -15.39 5.19
CA THR A 113 -2.76 -16.19 6.13
C THR A 113 -2.89 -15.75 7.57
N SER A 114 -3.29 -14.50 7.83
CA SER A 114 -3.52 -13.98 9.18
C SER A 114 -4.85 -14.43 9.81
N THR A 115 -5.82 -14.91 9.03
CA THR A 115 -7.08 -15.48 9.56
C THR A 115 -6.99 -16.95 9.98
N GLY A 116 -5.79 -17.54 9.93
CA GLY A 116 -5.55 -18.93 10.32
C GLY A 116 -4.95 -19.04 11.72
N LEU A 117 -5.77 -18.86 12.75
CA LEU A 117 -5.54 -19.34 14.11
C LEU A 117 -6.83 -19.99 14.64
#